data_AF-A0A538QL89-F1
#
_entry.id   AF-A0A538QL89-F1
#
_cell.length_a   1.000
_cell.length_b   1.000
_cell.length_c   1.000
_cell.angle_alpha   90.00
_cell.angle_beta   90.00
_cell.angle_gamma   90.00
#
_symmetry.space_group_name_H-M   'P 1'
#
loop_
_entity.id
_entity.type
_entity.pdbx_description
1 polymer ?
#
loop_
_entity_poly.entity_id
_entity_poly.type
_entity_poly.pdbx_seq_one_letter_code
_entity_poly.pdbx_strand_id
1 'polypeptide(L)' 'VDEQKLGVMKAMTESMIDKESDPYFATARLWDDGIIDPRDTRTVLAIALSAAYTAPVRGTTSWGVFRH' A
#
# COMPACT_ATOMS: atom_id res chain seq x y z
N VAL A 1 -11.87 14.50 -32.58
CA VAL A 1 -11.41 13.43 -31.67
C VAL A 1 -12.23 12.19 -32.00
N ASP A 2 -11.62 11.03 -32.11
CA ASP A 2 -12.34 9.79 -32.39
C ASP A 2 -12.90 9.23 -31.07
N GLU A 3 -14.19 9.50 -30.81
CA GLU A 3 -14.85 9.16 -29.55
C GLU A 3 -14.94 7.64 -29.32
N GLN A 4 -15.06 6.84 -30.38
CA GLN A 4 -15.09 5.40 -30.26
C GLN A 4 -13.73 4.85 -29.84
N LYS A 5 -12.64 5.32 -30.47
CA LYS A 5 -11.28 4.95 -30.05
C LYS A 5 -10.98 5.38 -28.62
N LEU A 6 -11.42 6.57 -28.22
CA LEU A 6 -11.25 7.04 -26.83
C LEU A 6 -12.02 6.16 -25.84
N GLY A 7 -13.26 5.78 -26.17
CA GLY A 7 -14.07 4.89 -25.35
C GLY A 7 -13.43 3.52 -25.13
N VAL A 8 -12.89 2.91 -26.20
CA VAL A 8 -12.16 1.63 -26.11
C VAL A 8 -10.89 1.76 -25.26
N MET A 9 -10.10 2.82 -25.48
CA MET A 9 -8.87 3.03 -24.72
C MET A 9 -9.15 3.26 -23.23
N LYS A 10 -10.21 4.01 -22.90
CA LYS A 10 -10.66 4.20 -21.53
C LYS A 10 -11.03 2.87 -20.87
N ALA A 11 -11.88 2.06 -21.52
CA ALA A 11 -12.32 0.78 -20.97
C ALA A 11 -11.15 -0.19 -20.74
N MET A 12 -10.15 -0.18 -21.63
CA MET A 12 -8.93 -0.97 -21.45
C MET A 12 -8.12 -0.51 -20.23
N THR A 13 -7.94 0.79 -20.05
CA THR A 13 -7.25 1.36 -18.88
C THR A 13 -7.98 1.04 -17.58
N GLU A 14 -9.31 1.19 -17.54
CA GLU A 14 -10.12 0.84 -16.37
C GLU A 14 -9.99 -0.64 -16.02
N SER A 15 -10.09 -1.54 -17.02
CA SER A 15 -9.90 -2.98 -16.78
C SER A 15 -8.51 -3.34 -16.28
N MET A 16 -7.47 -2.62 -16.72
CA MET A 16 -6.11 -2.83 -16.21
C MET A 16 -6.01 -2.39 -14.75
N ILE A 17 -6.53 -1.19 -14.43
CA ILE A 17 -6.54 -0.67 -13.05
C ILE A 17 -7.29 -1.62 -12.12
N ASP A 18 -8.48 -2.10 -12.50
CA ASP A 18 -9.26 -3.01 -11.66
C ASP A 18 -8.51 -4.30 -11.35
N LYS A 19 -7.80 -4.86 -12.34
CA LYS A 19 -7.01 -6.09 -12.15
C LYS A 19 -5.79 -5.86 -11.25
N GLU A 20 -5.11 -4.74 -11.42
CA GLU A 20 -3.90 -4.43 -10.64
C GLU A 20 -4.21 -3.87 -9.25
N SER A 21 -5.46 -3.47 -9.01
CA SER A 21 -5.96 -3.01 -7.70
C SER A 21 -6.42 -4.15 -6.80
N ASP A 22 -6.45 -5.39 -7.29
CA ASP A 22 -6.81 -6.55 -6.49
C ASP A 22 -5.77 -6.80 -5.37
N PRO A 23 -6.19 -7.12 -4.13
CA PRO A 23 -5.26 -7.31 -3.02
C PRO A 23 -4.24 -8.44 -3.27
N TYR A 24 -4.59 -9.47 -4.04
CA TYR A 24 -3.66 -10.53 -4.41
C TYR A 24 -2.59 -10.05 -5.40
N PHE A 25 -2.92 -9.08 -6.25
CA PHE A 25 -1.94 -8.48 -7.16
C PHE A 25 -0.84 -7.73 -6.38
N ALA A 26 -1.24 -6.94 -5.38
CA ALA A 26 -0.35 -6.18 -4.51
C ALA A 26 0.53 -7.08 -3.64
N THR A 27 -0.08 -8.05 -2.93
CA THR A 27 0.65 -8.91 -1.98
C THR A 27 1.65 -9.84 -2.69
N ALA A 28 1.32 -10.31 -3.91
CA ALA A 28 2.24 -11.10 -4.73
C ALA A 28 3.48 -10.32 -5.19
N ARG A 29 3.46 -8.99 -5.05
CA ARG A 29 4.54 -8.05 -5.42
C ARG A 29 5.20 -7.39 -4.21
N LEU A 30 4.86 -7.85 -3.00
CA LEU A 30 5.44 -7.35 -1.76
C LEU A 30 5.23 -5.84 -1.55
N TRP A 31 4.10 -5.32 -2.05
CA TRP A 31 3.66 -3.96 -1.75
C TRP A 31 3.16 -3.83 -0.30
N ASP A 32 2.79 -4.96 0.28
CA ASP A 32 2.40 -5.17 1.67
C ASP A 32 3.15 -6.38 2.25
N ASP A 33 3.11 -6.51 3.58
CA ASP A 33 3.68 -7.64 4.32
C ASP A 33 2.70 -8.82 4.51
N GLY A 34 1.55 -8.80 3.80
CA GLY A 34 0.56 -9.87 3.80
C GLY A 34 -0.89 -9.39 3.99
N ILE A 35 -1.82 -10.16 3.43
CA ILE A 35 -3.27 -10.00 3.65
C ILE A 35 -3.65 -10.63 4.99
N ILE A 36 -4.45 -9.91 5.78
CA ILE A 36 -4.99 -10.40 7.06
C ILE A 36 -6.52 -10.36 7.07
N ASP A 37 -7.13 -11.16 7.93
CA ASP A 37 -8.55 -11.00 8.24
C ASP A 37 -8.77 -9.64 8.91
N PRO A 38 -9.75 -8.82 8.48
CA PRO A 38 -10.02 -7.53 9.11
C PRO A 38 -10.27 -7.63 10.63
N ARG A 39 -10.80 -8.76 11.12
CA ARG A 39 -11.04 -9.02 12.56
C ARG A 39 -9.74 -9.16 13.35
N ASP A 40 -8.65 -9.55 12.71
CA ASP A 40 -7.34 -9.76 13.34
C ASP A 40 -6.47 -8.51 13.41
N THR A 41 -6.94 -7.39 12.83
CA THR A 41 -6.21 -6.11 12.78
C THR A 41 -5.61 -5.71 14.14
N ARG A 42 -6.38 -5.83 15.23
CA ARG A 42 -5.90 -5.50 16.59
C ARG A 42 -4.75 -6.40 17.02
N THR A 43 -4.86 -7.71 16.78
CA THR A 43 -3.85 -8.70 17.17
C THR A 43 -2.56 -8.48 16.40
N VAL A 44 -2.64 -8.28 15.09
CA VAL A 44 -1.48 -8.03 14.23
C VAL A 44 -0.77 -6.75 14.63
N LEU A 45 -1.52 -5.65 14.85
CA LEU A 45 -0.93 -4.39 15.33
C LEU A 45 -0.25 -4.55 16.71
N ALA A 46 -0.85 -5.31 17.62
CA ALA A 46 -0.25 -5.55 18.94
C ALA A 46 1.08 -6.31 18.84
N ILE A 47 1.16 -7.32 17.97
CA ILE A 47 2.40 -8.07 17.70
C ILE A 47 3.45 -7.16 17.07
N ALA A 48 3.08 -6.38 16.04
CA ALA A 48 3.99 -5.46 15.35
C ALA A 48 4.57 -4.41 16.31
N LEU A 49 3.73 -3.81 17.16
CA LEU A 49 4.17 -2.87 18.20
C LEU A 49 5.08 -3.54 19.22
N SER A 50 4.75 -4.75 19.69
CA SER A 50 5.60 -5.49 20.61
C SER A 50 6.98 -5.77 20.01
N ALA A 51 7.05 -6.11 18.73
CA ALA A 51 8.31 -6.35 18.03
C ALA A 51 9.14 -5.06 17.85
N ALA A 52 8.48 -3.95 17.47
CA ALA A 52 9.12 -2.66 17.30
C ALA A 52 9.63 -2.05 18.62
N TYR A 53 9.00 -2.36 19.75
CA TYR A 53 9.29 -1.78 21.06
C TYR A 53 10.32 -2.57 21.88
N THR A 54 11.20 -3.33 21.22
CA THR A 54 12.27 -4.09 21.89
C THR A 54 13.47 -3.23 22.30
N ALA A 55 13.54 -1.97 21.85
CA ALA A 55 14.60 -1.02 22.18
C ALA A 55 14.04 0.33 22.69
N PRO A 56 14.81 1.13 23.46
CA PRO A 56 14.37 2.44 23.91
C PRO A 56 13.99 3.34 22.72
N VAL A 57 12.81 3.94 22.78
CA VAL A 57 12.38 4.93 21.79
C VAL A 57 13.18 6.21 21.97
N ARG A 58 13.91 6.60 20.91
CA ARG A 58 14.69 7.84 20.86
C ARG A 58 14.16 8.69 19.70
N GLY A 59 13.74 9.92 20.00
CA GLY A 59 13.41 10.90 18.97
C GLY A 59 14.67 11.42 18.26
N THR A 60 14.47 12.16 17.16
CA THR A 60 15.55 12.93 16.51
C THR A 60 15.35 14.43 16.74
N THR A 61 16.44 15.17 16.91
CA THR A 61 16.45 16.64 16.95
C THR A 61 17.10 17.25 15.71
N SER A 62 17.47 16.42 14.74
CA SER A 62 18.05 16.82 13.45
C SER A 62 17.25 16.22 12.30
N TRP A 63 17.13 16.98 11.22
CA TRP A 63 16.43 16.60 9.99
C TRP A 63 17.36 16.76 8.78
N GLY A 64 17.03 16.08 7.68
CA GLY A 64 17.71 16.29 6.40
C GLY A 64 17.49 17.70 5.85
N VAL A 65 18.16 18.01 4.73
CA VAL A 65 18.03 19.31 4.06
C VAL A 65 16.64 19.46 3.44
N PHE A 66 15.93 20.53 3.77
CA PHE A 66 14.68 20.88 3.11
C PHE A 66 14.97 21.57 1.77
N ARG A 67 14.30 21.13 0.70
CA ARG A 67 14.28 21.81 -0.60
C ARG A 67 13.03 22.68 -0.65
N HIS A 68 13.24 23.99 -0.74
CA HIS A 68 12.19 24.99 -0.95
C HIS A 68 11.86 25.12 -2.44
#